data_AF-A0A5C9EZM9-F1
#
_entry.id   AF-A0A5C9EZM9-F1
#
_cell.length_a   1.000
_cell.length_b   1.000
_cell.length_c   1.000
_cell.angle_alpha   90.00
_cell.angle_beta   90.00
_cell.angle_gamma   90.00
#
_symmetry.space_group_name_H-M   'P 1'
#
loop_
_entity.id
_entity.type
_entity.pdbx_description
1 polymer ?
#
loop_
_entity_poly.entity_id
_entity_poly.type
_entity_poly.pdbx_seq_one_letter_code
_entity_poly.pdbx_strand_id
1 'polypeptide(L)'
;MLFMPNIRITGIFTPHSEAGTGTEDYVNQAYCPRDKYSAPYHGTIKPGGFNWFGKITYYRYHIEDPIYFNRKIIVTIEHGHDNHRADDWSSTAYWYQKEPHDYTLFPKLPDYSGREPNTNIAHIVRKSACILFLLLILSSILFLVLS
;
A
#
# COMPACT_ATOMS: atom_id res chain seq x y z
N MET A 1 -0.23 -10.62 -6.43
CA MET A 1 0.85 -11.11 -5.57
C MET A 1 1.74 -9.93 -5.21
N LEU A 2 1.37 -9.21 -4.15
CA LEU A 2 2.11 -8.08 -3.59
C LEU A 2 3.06 -8.65 -2.53
N PHE A 3 4.16 -9.26 -2.96
CA PHE A 3 5.17 -9.74 -2.03
C PHE A 3 6.37 -8.80 -2.01
N MET A 4 6.75 -8.47 -0.77
CA MET A 4 8.02 -7.92 -0.30
C MET A 4 8.35 -6.46 -0.61
N PRO A 5 7.60 -5.50 -0.06
CA PRO A 5 8.15 -4.19 0.23
C PRO A 5 8.95 -4.20 1.55
N ASN A 6 10.26 -4.00 1.50
CA ASN A 6 11.06 -3.77 2.71
C ASN A 6 10.69 -2.44 3.34
N ILE A 7 10.52 -2.44 4.66
CA ILE A 7 10.45 -1.20 5.44
C ILE A 7 11.83 -0.94 5.98
N ARG A 8 12.35 0.27 5.74
CA ARG A 8 13.61 0.72 6.31
C ARG A 8 13.33 1.86 7.26
N ILE A 9 13.69 1.63 8.51
CA ILE A 9 13.72 2.66 9.54
C ILE A 9 15.19 2.92 9.83
N THR A 10 15.67 4.12 9.54
CA THR A 10 17.05 4.53 9.84
C THR A 10 17.05 5.70 10.82
N GLY A 11 17.68 5.49 11.97
CA GLY A 11 17.98 6.53 12.96
C GLY A 11 19.48 6.76 13.05
N ILE A 12 19.94 8.02 13.09
CA ILE A 12 21.37 8.36 13.08
C ILE A 12 22.15 7.84 14.31
N PHE A 13 21.46 7.33 15.34
CA PHE A 13 22.06 6.70 16.53
C PHE A 13 21.35 5.43 17.01
N THR A 14 20.35 4.90 16.29
CA THR A 14 19.90 3.52 16.53
C THR A 14 20.86 2.61 15.73
N PRO A 15 21.65 1.73 16.37
CA PRO A 15 22.66 0.93 15.69
C PRO A 15 22.10 -0.11 14.71
N HIS A 16 20.79 -0.11 14.47
CA HIS A 16 20.08 -1.06 13.64
C HIS A 16 19.31 -0.30 12.54
N SER A 17 19.71 -0.53 11.30
CA SER A 17 18.85 -0.38 10.13
C SER A 17 17.94 -1.61 10.14
N GLU A 18 16.71 -1.46 10.63
CA GLU A 18 15.75 -2.56 10.56
C GLU A 18 15.18 -2.63 9.14
N ALA A 19 15.40 -3.77 8.50
CA ALA A 19 14.79 -4.11 7.23
C ALA A 19 13.62 -5.07 7.50
N GLY A 20 12.40 -4.64 7.15
CA GLY A 20 11.23 -5.51 7.16
C GLY A 20 11.25 -6.52 6.00
N THR A 21 10.40 -7.54 6.07
CA THR A 21 10.27 -8.61 5.06
C THR A 21 9.11 -8.39 4.08
N GLY A 22 8.15 -7.56 4.48
CA GLY A 22 6.95 -7.25 3.70
C GLY A 22 6.09 -6.20 4.41
N THR A 23 5.13 -5.62 3.69
CA THR A 23 4.21 -4.61 4.26
C THR A 23 3.18 -5.30 5.13
N GLU A 24 2.70 -6.48 4.72
CA GLU A 24 1.80 -7.31 5.51
C GLU A 24 2.46 -7.76 6.81
N ASP A 25 3.73 -8.15 6.74
CA ASP A 25 4.51 -8.57 7.91
C ASP A 25 4.70 -7.38 8.85
N TYR A 26 4.98 -6.19 8.31
CA TYR A 26 5.03 -4.98 9.12
C TYR A 26 3.69 -4.66 9.79
N VAL A 27 2.54 -4.92 9.21
CA VAL A 27 1.26 -4.68 9.92
C VAL A 27 0.86 -5.87 10.80
N ASN A 28 1.82 -6.72 11.20
CA ASN A 28 1.65 -7.92 12.00
C ASN A 28 0.59 -8.87 11.41
N GLN A 29 0.65 -9.05 10.08
CA GLN A 29 -0.11 -10.04 9.35
C GLN A 29 0.85 -10.96 8.59
N ALA A 30 0.31 -11.88 7.80
CA ALA A 30 1.11 -12.83 7.04
C ALA A 30 0.37 -13.33 5.79
N TYR A 31 1.14 -13.90 4.86
CA TYR A 31 0.64 -14.65 3.70
C TYR A 31 -0.34 -13.88 2.81
N CYS A 32 -0.07 -12.58 2.58
CA CYS A 32 -0.93 -11.69 1.80
C CYS A 32 -2.41 -11.77 2.23
N PRO A 33 -2.78 -11.20 3.38
CA PRO A 33 -4.13 -11.33 3.93
C PRO A 33 -5.17 -10.77 2.96
N ARG A 34 -6.33 -11.44 2.92
CA ARG A 34 -7.48 -11.05 2.07
C ARG A 34 -8.71 -10.64 2.88
N ASP A 35 -8.61 -10.72 4.20
CA ASP A 35 -9.69 -10.45 5.11
C ASP A 35 -9.47 -9.14 5.86
N LYS A 36 -10.57 -8.55 6.32
CA LYS A 36 -10.50 -7.46 7.28
C LYS A 36 -10.02 -8.02 8.61
N TYR A 37 -9.20 -7.23 9.28
CA TYR A 37 -8.72 -7.55 10.60
C TYR A 37 -8.60 -6.27 11.42
N SER A 38 -8.98 -6.33 12.68
CA SER A 38 -8.89 -5.20 13.58
C SER A 38 -8.38 -5.65 14.94
N ALA A 39 -7.20 -5.14 15.30
CA ALA A 39 -6.65 -5.18 16.63
C ALA A 39 -6.41 -3.75 17.13
N PRO A 40 -6.20 -3.53 18.44
CA PRO A 40 -6.01 -2.19 18.98
C PRO A 40 -4.91 -1.37 18.28
N TYR A 41 -3.81 -2.03 17.89
CA TYR A 41 -2.62 -1.35 17.37
C TYR A 41 -2.31 -1.65 15.91
N HIS A 42 -2.99 -2.60 15.26
CA HIS A 42 -2.73 -2.91 13.86
C HIS A 42 -3.93 -3.56 13.17
N GLY A 43 -3.97 -3.49 11.85
CA GLY A 43 -4.90 -4.29 11.07
C GLY A 43 -5.17 -3.80 9.66
N THR A 44 -6.20 -4.39 9.06
CA THR A 44 -6.60 -4.19 7.66
C THR A 44 -8.04 -3.73 7.62
N ILE A 45 -8.21 -2.44 7.31
CA ILE A 45 -9.54 -1.82 7.16
C ILE A 45 -10.18 -2.27 5.84
N LYS A 46 -9.35 -2.35 4.78
CA LYS A 46 -9.78 -2.78 3.46
C LYS A 46 -8.72 -3.68 2.81
N PRO A 47 -8.99 -4.96 2.56
CA PRO A 47 -7.99 -5.92 2.08
C PRO A 47 -7.80 -5.94 0.56
N GLY A 48 -8.44 -5.02 -0.18
CA GLY A 48 -8.51 -5.08 -1.64
C GLY A 48 -9.53 -6.11 -2.15
N GLY A 49 -9.55 -6.30 -3.46
CA GLY A 49 -10.40 -7.26 -4.16
C GLY A 49 -9.62 -8.49 -4.65
N PHE A 50 -10.15 -9.16 -5.68
CA PHE A 50 -9.50 -10.34 -6.27
C PHE A 50 -8.03 -10.05 -6.66
N ASN A 51 -7.10 -10.91 -6.21
CA ASN A 51 -5.65 -10.73 -6.37
C ASN A 51 -5.14 -9.36 -5.88
N TRP A 52 -5.67 -8.87 -4.75
CA TRP A 52 -5.33 -7.57 -4.14
C TRP A 52 -5.56 -6.38 -5.08
N PHE A 53 -6.52 -6.50 -6.00
CA PHE A 53 -6.89 -5.41 -6.89
C PHE A 53 -7.66 -4.29 -6.14
N GLY A 54 -7.44 -3.04 -6.54
CA GLY A 54 -8.18 -1.89 -6.03
C GLY A 54 -7.55 -1.30 -4.76
N LYS A 55 -8.39 -0.71 -3.91
CA LYS A 55 -7.93 0.03 -2.73
C LYS A 55 -7.67 -0.90 -1.56
N ILE A 56 -6.48 -0.80 -0.98
CA ILE A 56 -6.05 -1.51 0.22
C ILE A 56 -5.73 -0.47 1.30
N THR A 57 -6.08 -0.76 2.55
CA THR A 57 -5.83 0.15 3.67
C THR A 57 -5.45 -0.63 4.91
N TYR A 58 -4.26 -0.33 5.43
CA TYR A 58 -3.69 -0.87 6.65
C TYR A 58 -3.52 0.22 7.71
N TYR A 59 -3.40 -0.18 8.96
CA TYR A 59 -2.91 0.68 10.04
C TYR A 59 -1.94 -0.10 10.93
N ARG A 60 -0.96 0.62 11.48
CA ARG A 60 -0.08 0.18 12.58
C ARG A 60 0.25 1.36 13.46
N TYR A 61 0.08 1.18 14.76
CA TYR A 61 0.39 2.14 15.81
C TYR A 61 1.46 1.54 16.72
N HIS A 62 2.59 2.22 16.84
CA HIS A 62 3.69 1.82 17.72
C HIS A 62 3.48 2.37 19.14
N ILE A 63 2.44 1.88 19.83
CA ILE A 63 2.09 2.35 21.17
C ILE A 63 2.96 1.67 22.24
N GLU A 64 2.98 0.34 22.23
CA GLU A 64 3.78 -0.46 23.17
C GLU A 64 5.23 -0.65 22.69
N ASP A 65 5.47 -0.49 21.38
CA ASP A 65 6.75 -0.66 20.69
C ASP A 65 7.20 0.63 19.95
N PRO A 66 7.30 1.79 20.62
CA PRO A 66 7.68 3.05 19.97
C PRO A 66 9.08 3.00 19.37
N ILE A 67 9.23 3.58 18.19
CA ILE A 67 10.51 3.73 17.51
C ILE A 67 11.19 5.01 18.00
N TYR A 68 12.19 4.86 18.86
CA TYR A 68 12.94 5.99 19.41
C TYR A 68 13.97 6.53 18.41
N PHE A 69 14.17 7.85 18.42
CA PHE A 69 15.24 8.52 17.68
C PHE A 69 15.77 9.71 18.49
N ASN A 70 17.06 10.02 18.33
CA ASN A 70 17.70 11.13 19.05
C ASN A 70 17.79 12.40 18.20
N ARG A 71 18.23 12.26 16.94
CA ARG A 71 18.46 13.41 16.03
C ARG A 71 17.55 13.43 14.81
N LYS A 72 17.41 12.29 14.14
CA LYS A 72 16.66 12.14 12.89
C LYS A 72 16.15 10.71 12.79
N ILE A 73 14.95 10.57 12.24
CA ILE A 73 14.37 9.32 11.78
C ILE A 73 14.02 9.46 10.30
N ILE A 74 14.31 8.42 9.51
CA ILE A 74 13.84 8.28 8.14
C ILE A 74 13.12 6.94 8.08
N VAL A 75 11.84 6.99 7.71
CA VAL A 75 11.00 5.80 7.51
C VAL A 75 10.65 5.72 6.03
N THR A 76 11.00 4.61 5.41
CA THR A 76 10.66 4.32 4.02
C THR A 76 10.01 2.95 3.92
N ILE A 77 9.05 2.80 3.02
CA ILE A 77 8.45 1.52 2.65
C ILE A 77 8.67 1.35 1.15
N GLU A 78 9.21 0.21 0.73
CA GLU A 78 9.36 -0.09 -0.69
C GLU A 78 8.00 -0.22 -1.40
N HIS A 79 7.95 0.12 -2.69
CA HIS A 79 6.75 -0.07 -3.52
C HIS A 79 6.81 -1.39 -4.27
N GLY A 80 6.46 -2.46 -3.57
CA GLY A 80 6.76 -3.82 -4.01
C GLY A 80 8.27 -4.09 -4.06
N HIS A 81 8.63 -5.34 -4.32
CA HIS A 81 10.04 -5.75 -4.33
C HIS A 81 10.89 -4.87 -5.24
N ASP A 82 11.98 -4.30 -4.73
CA ASP A 82 12.87 -3.43 -5.52
C ASP A 82 12.15 -2.22 -6.16
N ASN A 83 11.08 -1.72 -5.50
CA ASN A 83 10.27 -0.59 -5.97
C ASN A 83 9.71 -0.77 -7.40
N HIS A 84 9.51 -2.02 -7.86
CA HIS A 84 9.08 -2.30 -9.24
C HIS A 84 7.63 -1.87 -9.53
N ARG A 85 6.86 -1.47 -8.51
CA ARG A 85 5.44 -1.14 -8.66
C ARG A 85 5.20 0.35 -8.74
N ALA A 86 4.24 0.72 -9.59
CA ALA A 86 3.75 2.09 -9.76
C ALA A 86 2.34 2.25 -9.15
N ASP A 87 2.11 1.66 -7.98
CA ASP A 87 0.84 1.83 -7.27
C ASP A 87 0.72 3.26 -6.71
N ASP A 88 -0.52 3.74 -6.59
CA ASP A 88 -0.84 5.01 -5.94
C ASP A 88 -0.92 4.80 -4.42
N TRP A 89 -0.02 5.44 -3.67
CA TRP A 89 0.07 5.33 -2.21
C TRP A 89 -0.09 6.69 -1.54
N SER A 90 -0.80 6.67 -0.43
CA SER A 90 -0.85 7.78 0.52
C SER A 90 -0.67 7.22 1.92
N SER A 91 0.05 7.95 2.77
CA SER A 91 0.30 7.57 4.15
C SER A 91 0.21 8.77 5.08
N THR A 92 0.01 8.50 6.36
CA THR A 92 0.06 9.52 7.41
C THR A 92 0.86 8.94 8.56
N ALA A 93 1.86 9.69 9.00
CA ALA A 93 2.71 9.31 10.13
C ALA A 93 2.36 10.17 11.35
N TYR A 94 2.41 9.55 12.52
CA TYR A 94 2.24 10.20 13.81
C TYR A 94 3.52 10.00 14.62
N TRP A 95 4.05 11.06 15.22
CA TRP A 95 5.25 10.99 16.04
C TRP A 95 5.23 12.07 17.11
N TYR A 96 6.09 11.89 18.10
CA TYR A 96 6.39 12.89 19.12
C TYR A 96 7.87 13.26 19.02
N GLN A 97 8.16 14.54 19.20
CA GLN A 97 9.52 15.05 19.29
C GLN A 97 9.59 16.19 20.30
N LYS A 98 10.78 16.47 20.83
CA LYS A 98 11.03 17.66 21.63
C LYS A 98 11.12 18.90 20.72
N GLU A 99 10.64 20.04 21.20
CA GLU A 99 10.77 21.31 20.50
C GLU A 99 12.24 21.77 20.37
N PRO A 100 12.59 22.55 19.33
CA PRO A 100 11.69 23.11 18.30
C PRO A 100 11.35 22.13 17.16
N HIS A 101 10.24 22.41 16.46
CA HIS A 101 9.89 21.74 15.21
C HIS A 101 10.51 22.47 14.02
N ASP A 102 11.31 21.76 13.23
CA ASP A 102 11.82 22.29 11.97
C ASP A 102 10.81 22.05 10.84
N TYR A 103 9.96 23.05 10.59
CA TYR A 103 8.95 22.98 9.54
C TYR A 103 9.54 23.00 8.12
N THR A 104 10.82 23.33 7.95
CA THR A 104 11.47 23.36 6.63
C THR A 104 11.77 21.97 6.08
N LEU A 105 11.79 20.95 6.95
CA LEU A 105 12.02 19.55 6.58
C LEU A 105 10.78 18.88 5.97
N PHE A 106 9.59 19.44 6.15
CA PHE A 106 8.36 18.82 5.67
C PHE A 106 8.01 19.31 4.27
N PRO A 107 7.82 18.41 3.29
CA PRO A 107 7.30 18.82 2.00
C PRO A 107 5.91 19.43 2.19
N LYS A 108 5.62 20.49 1.43
CA LYS A 108 4.27 21.08 1.41
C LYS A 108 3.28 20.00 1.00
N LEU A 109 2.20 19.85 1.76
CA LEU A 109 1.11 18.95 1.37
C LEU A 109 0.65 19.29 -0.05
N PRO A 110 0.46 18.29 -0.92
CA PRO A 110 -0.11 18.53 -2.25
C PRO A 110 -1.47 19.20 -2.12
N ASP A 111 -1.88 19.92 -3.16
CA ASP A 111 -3.20 20.54 -3.22
C ASP A 111 -4.31 19.47 -3.33
N TYR A 112 -5.55 19.90 -3.54
CA TYR A 112 -6.67 18.96 -3.66
C TYR A 112 -6.47 18.01 -4.86
N SER A 113 -6.11 18.55 -6.04
CA SER A 113 -5.85 17.76 -7.25
C SER A 113 -4.73 16.74 -7.08
N GLY A 114 -3.65 17.11 -6.37
CA GLY A 114 -2.53 16.21 -6.09
C GLY A 114 -2.83 15.10 -5.07
N ARG A 115 -4.05 15.09 -4.48
CA ARG A 115 -4.51 14.07 -3.52
C ARG A 115 -5.75 13.33 -3.99
N GLU A 116 -6.24 13.62 -5.20
CA GLU A 116 -7.38 12.90 -5.75
C GLU A 116 -7.00 11.43 -6.02
N PRO A 117 -7.84 10.46 -5.62
CA PRO A 117 -7.55 9.05 -5.87
C PRO A 117 -7.40 8.78 -7.37
N ASN A 118 -6.28 8.17 -7.77
CA ASN A 118 -6.07 7.87 -9.16
C ASN A 118 -7.08 6.81 -9.65
N THR A 119 -7.81 7.12 -10.72
CA THR A 119 -8.67 6.14 -11.39
C THR A 119 -7.87 5.49 -12.51
N ASN A 120 -7.61 4.19 -12.39
CA ASN A 120 -6.85 3.47 -13.42
C ASN A 120 -7.75 3.19 -14.63
N ILE A 121 -8.00 4.22 -15.44
CA ILE A 121 -8.87 4.18 -16.62
C ILE A 121 -8.35 3.15 -17.62
N ALA A 122 -7.03 3.09 -17.84
CA ALA A 122 -6.41 2.13 -18.74
C ALA A 122 -6.74 0.68 -18.33
N HIS A 123 -6.68 0.38 -17.04
CA HIS A 123 -7.06 -0.93 -16.52
C HIS A 123 -8.56 -1.22 -16.71
N ILE A 124 -9.42 -0.23 -16.47
CA ILE A 124 -10.88 -0.35 -16.68
C ILE A 124 -11.16 -0.66 -18.15
N VAL A 125 -10.59 0.11 -19.09
CA VAL A 125 -10.75 -0.07 -20.53
C VAL A 125 -10.28 -1.46 -20.97
N ARG A 126 -9.06 -1.86 -20.56
CA ARG A 126 -8.51 -3.18 -20.90
C ARG A 126 -9.40 -4.32 -20.41
N LYS A 127 -9.88 -4.24 -19.16
CA LYS A 127 -10.76 -5.26 -18.59
C LYS A 127 -12.08 -5.35 -19.34
N SER A 128 -12.69 -4.21 -19.66
CA SER A 128 -13.93 -4.16 -20.44
C SER A 128 -13.75 -4.75 -21.84
N ALA A 129 -12.64 -4.44 -22.51
CA ALA A 129 -12.33 -4.98 -23.83
C ALA A 129 -12.17 -6.51 -23.82
N CYS A 130 -11.45 -7.07 -22.84
CA CYS A 130 -11.32 -8.52 -22.71
C CYS A 130 -12.66 -9.22 -22.45
N ILE A 131 -13.52 -8.63 -21.60
CA ILE A 131 -14.86 -9.18 -21.31
C ILE A 131 -15.72 -9.17 -22.58
N LEU A 132 -15.75 -8.06 -23.33
CA LEU A 132 -16.50 -7.96 -24.58
C LEU A 132 -16.00 -8.98 -25.62
N PHE A 133 -14.68 -9.15 -25.74
CA PHE A 133 -14.10 -10.14 -26.66
C PHE A 133 -14.50 -11.58 -26.31
N LEU A 134 -14.46 -11.94 -25.02
CA LEU A 134 -14.92 -13.25 -24.56
C LEU A 134 -16.42 -13.48 -24.80
N LEU A 135 -17.24 -12.45 -24.57
CA LEU A 135 -18.68 -12.50 -24.85
C LEU A 135 -18.96 -12.69 -26.35
N LEU A 136 -18.20 -12.02 -27.23
CA LEU A 136 -18.29 -12.19 -28.68
C LEU A 136 -17.92 -13.60 -29.14
N ILE A 137 -16.86 -14.18 -28.56
CA ILE A 137 -16.50 -15.58 -28.82
C ILE A 137 -17.63 -16.50 -28.36
N LEU A 138 -18.13 -16.31 -27.14
CA LEU A 138 -19.19 -17.15 -26.57
C LEU A 138 -20.48 -17.05 -27.39
N SER A 139 -20.87 -15.85 -27.83
CA SER A 139 -22.05 -15.67 -28.67
C SER A 139 -21.89 -16.33 -30.04
N SER A 140 -20.68 -16.28 -30.61
CA SER A 140 -20.37 -16.93 -31.89
C SER A 140 -20.45 -18.45 -31.78
N ILE A 141 -19.91 -19.02 -30.70
CA ILE A 141 -20.00 -20.47 -30.42
C ILE A 141 -21.46 -20.87 -30.20
N LEU A 142 -22.21 -20.10 -29.42
CA LEU A 142 -23.63 -20.37 -29.17
C LEU A 142 -24.45 -20.35 -30.46
N PHE A 143 -24.18 -19.38 -31.35
CA PHE A 143 -24.81 -19.32 -32.68
C PHE A 143 -24.51 -20.58 -33.50
N LEU A 144 -23.24 -21.02 -33.54
CA LEU A 144 -22.81 -22.24 -34.24
C LEU A 144 -23.43 -23.53 -33.70
N VAL A 145 -23.76 -23.60 -32.41
CA VAL A 145 -24.39 -24.79 -31.78
C VAL A 145 -25.91 -24.80 -31.96
N LEU A 146 -26.53 -23.64 -32.14
CA LEU A 146 -27.98 -23.47 -32.32
C LEU A 146 -28.43 -23.42 -33.79
N SER A 147 -27.48 -23.41 -34.74
CA SER A 147 -27.72 -23.47 -36.19
C SER A 147 -27.45 -24.87 -36.73
#